data_AF-A0A958W7A6-F1
#
_entry.id   AF-A0A958W7A6-F1
#
_cell.length_a   1.000
_cell.length_b   1.000
_cell.length_c   1.000
_cell.angle_alpha   90.00
_cell.angle_beta   90.00
_cell.angle_gamma   90.00
#
_symmetry.space_group_name_H-M   'P 1'
#
loop_
_entity.id
_entity.type
_entity.pdbx_description
1 polymer ?
#
loop_
_entity_poly.entity_id
_entity_poly.type
_entity_poly.pdbx_seq_one_letter_code
_entity_poly.pdbx_strand_id
1 'polypeptide(L)'
;MSTSNISMVDLRGQYQNIKQEIDQAIQGVLDSTAFIKGPQVARFEKSLSDFHDGAQAITCGNGTDALQIAMMALDFKPGDEVILPV
;
A
#
# COMPACT_ATOMS: atom_id res chain seq x y z
N MET A 1 -24.97 18.74 -27.14
CA MET A 1 -24.91 17.82 -26.00
C MET A 1 -23.44 17.63 -25.67
N SER A 2 -22.99 18.11 -24.51
CA SER A 2 -21.59 17.96 -24.09
C SER A 2 -21.34 16.50 -23.74
N THR A 3 -20.43 15.85 -24.46
CA THR A 3 -20.00 14.48 -24.20
C THR A 3 -19.08 14.47 -22.99
N SER A 4 -19.64 14.41 -21.77
CA SER A 4 -18.86 14.17 -20.57
C SER A 4 -18.26 12.76 -20.63
N ASN A 5 -16.94 12.70 -20.80
CA ASN A 5 -16.18 11.46 -20.82
C ASN A 5 -16.15 10.85 -19.41
N ILE A 6 -16.81 9.71 -19.21
CA ILE A 6 -16.84 9.00 -17.93
C ILE A 6 -15.57 8.18 -17.81
N SER A 7 -14.69 8.56 -16.90
CA SER A 7 -13.49 7.79 -16.59
C SER A 7 -13.85 6.49 -15.87
N MET A 8 -13.18 5.40 -16.23
CA MET A 8 -13.29 4.11 -15.53
C MET A 8 -12.88 4.22 -14.05
N VAL A 9 -11.91 5.08 -13.74
CA VAL A 9 -11.46 5.39 -12.37
C VAL A 9 -11.12 6.88 -12.29
N ASP A 10 -11.78 7.62 -11.39
CA ASP A 10 -11.52 9.05 -11.17
C ASP A 10 -10.66 9.29 -9.92
N LEU A 11 -9.34 9.16 -10.10
CA LEU A 11 -8.37 9.43 -9.02
C LEU A 11 -8.32 10.92 -8.64
N ARG A 12 -8.68 11.82 -9.57
CA ARG A 12 -8.65 13.26 -9.30
C ARG A 12 -9.79 13.63 -8.35
N GLY A 13 -11.00 13.17 -8.63
CA GLY A 13 -12.15 13.34 -7.74
C GLY A 13 -11.90 12.71 -6.38
N GLN A 14 -11.33 11.49 -6.35
CA GLN A 14 -10.95 10.84 -5.09
C GLN A 14 -9.98 11.68 -4.27
N TYR A 15 -8.87 12.15 -4.86
CA TYR A 15 -7.91 13.02 -4.18
C TYR A 15 -8.57 14.31 -3.68
N GLN A 16 -9.40 14.96 -4.50
CA GLN A 16 -10.09 16.19 -4.10
C GLN A 16 -11.00 15.98 -2.88
N ASN A 17 -11.65 14.82 -2.76
CA ASN A 17 -12.53 14.49 -1.63
C ASN A 17 -11.78 14.34 -0.30
N ILE A 18 -10.52 13.88 -0.32
CA ILE A 18 -9.70 13.65 0.89
C ILE A 18 -8.44 14.53 0.93
N LYS A 19 -8.45 15.64 0.17
CA LYS A 19 -7.26 16.48 -0.06
C LYS A 19 -6.67 17.03 1.23
N GLN A 20 -7.51 17.54 2.13
CA GLN A 20 -7.05 18.17 3.37
C GLN A 20 -6.27 17.18 4.24
N GLU A 21 -6.78 15.94 4.37
CA GLU A 21 -6.14 14.88 5.16
C GLU A 21 -4.81 14.45 4.54
N ILE A 22 -4.77 14.25 3.22
CA ILE A 22 -3.54 13.87 2.51
C ILE A 22 -2.48 14.97 2.63
N ASP A 23 -2.83 16.22 2.36
CA ASP A 23 -1.87 17.32 2.38
C ASP A 23 -1.28 17.52 3.78
N GLN A 24 -2.11 17.40 4.82
CA GLN A 24 -1.65 17.48 6.21
C GLN A 24 -0.70 16.32 6.57
N ALA A 25 -1.01 15.09 6.14
CA ALA A 25 -0.16 13.94 6.37
C ALA A 25 1.20 14.07 5.65
N ILE A 26 1.20 14.55 4.40
CA ILE A 26 2.42 14.83 3.63
C ILE A 26 3.26 15.89 4.35
N GLN A 27 2.66 17.00 4.77
CA GLN A 27 3.37 18.06 5.49
C GLN A 27 4.02 17.53 6.77
N GLY A 28 3.30 16.69 7.54
CA GLY A 28 3.86 16.08 8.75
C GLY A 28 5.07 15.18 8.48
N VAL A 29 5.10 14.46 7.36
CA VAL A 29 6.29 13.69 6.95
C VAL A 29 7.45 14.62 6.60
N LEU A 30 7.19 15.69 5.84
CA LEU A 30 8.20 16.68 5.46
C LEU A 30 8.82 17.36 6.70
N ASP A 31 7.98 17.78 7.66
CA ASP A 31 8.42 18.44 8.89
C ASP A 31 9.28 17.53 9.76
N SER A 32 8.94 16.23 9.80
CA SER A 32 9.68 15.24 10.59
C SER A 32 10.95 14.74 9.90
N THR A 33 11.08 14.92 8.58
CA THR A 33 12.13 14.35 7.72
C THR A 33 12.28 12.82 7.80
N ALA A 34 11.30 12.12 8.39
CA ALA A 34 11.33 10.68 8.61
C ALA A 34 10.86 9.91 7.37
N PHE A 35 11.62 9.97 6.28
CA PHE A 35 11.20 9.47 4.97
C PHE A 35 11.24 7.95 4.80
N ILE A 36 12.10 7.24 5.54
CA ILE A 36 12.27 5.79 5.42
C ILE A 36 12.04 5.14 6.78
N LYS A 37 11.16 4.13 6.83
CA LYS A 37 10.78 3.41 8.06
C LYS A 37 10.40 4.34 9.23
N GLY A 38 9.80 5.49 8.90
CA GLY A 38 9.33 6.47 9.88
C GLY A 38 8.07 6.03 10.63
N PRO A 39 7.58 6.85 11.57
CA PRO A 39 6.43 6.51 12.41
C PRO A 39 5.13 6.26 11.63
N GLN A 40 4.99 6.85 10.43
CA GLN A 40 3.83 6.59 9.57
C GLN A 40 3.77 5.14 9.09
N VAL A 41 4.93 4.51 8.85
CA VAL A 41 5.01 3.10 8.44
C VAL A 41 4.51 2.20 9.56
N ALA A 42 5.01 2.39 10.79
CA ALA A 42 4.59 1.60 11.94
C ALA A 42 3.08 1.76 12.27
N ARG A 43 2.56 2.99 12.13
CA ARG A 43 1.12 3.25 12.28
C ARG A 43 0.31 2.53 11.20
N PHE A 44 0.77 2.56 9.96
CA PHE A 44 0.10 1.88 8.86
C PHE A 44 0.11 0.36 9.02
N GLU A 45 1.24 -0.22 9.42
CA GLU A 45 1.33 -1.66 9.76
C GLU A 45 0.37 -2.03 10.88
N LYS A 46 0.26 -1.22 11.93
CA LYS A 46 -0.72 -1.46 13.00
C LYS A 46 -2.16 -1.39 12.50
N SER A 47 -2.51 -0.37 11.72
CA SER A 47 -3.85 -0.25 11.13
C SER A 47 -4.18 -1.42 10.19
N LEU A 48 -3.22 -1.89 9.39
CA LEU A 48 -3.40 -3.06 8.53
C LEU A 48 -3.59 -4.35 9.32
N SER A 49 -2.84 -4.50 10.42
CA SER A 49 -2.97 -5.62 11.34
C SER A 49 -4.37 -5.65 11.96
N ASP A 50 -4.83 -4.50 12.46
CA ASP A 50 -6.17 -4.37 13.06
C ASP A 50 -7.28 -4.60 12.02
N PHE A 51 -7.09 -4.17 10.78
CA PHE A 51 -8.03 -4.43 9.68
C PHE A 51 -8.12 -5.91 9.29
N HIS A 52 -7.06 -6.70 9.52
CA HIS A 52 -7.01 -8.14 9.27
C HIS A 52 -7.05 -8.95 10.58
N ASP A 53 -7.92 -8.56 11.53
CA ASP A 53 -8.20 -9.30 12.77
C ASP A 53 -6.95 -9.62 13.62
N GLY A 54 -5.96 -8.72 13.61
CA GLY A 54 -4.72 -8.85 14.38
C GLY A 54 -3.61 -9.63 13.69
N ALA A 55 -3.75 -9.97 12.41
CA ALA A 55 -2.67 -10.59 11.64
C ALA A 55 -1.41 -9.71 11.59
N GLN A 56 -0.23 -10.32 11.57
CA GLN A 56 1.02 -9.56 11.45
C GLN A 56 1.10 -8.89 10.07
N ALA A 57 1.31 -7.58 10.05
CA ALA A 57 1.50 -6.81 8.83
C ALA A 57 2.96 -6.36 8.70
N ILE A 58 3.53 -6.54 7.51
CA ILE A 58 4.85 -6.04 7.13
C ILE A 58 4.69 -5.31 5.81
N THR A 59 5.13 -4.05 5.76
CA THR A 59 5.03 -3.23 4.55
C THR A 59 6.22 -3.41 3.61
N CYS A 60 5.98 -3.30 2.31
CA CYS A 60 6.98 -3.38 1.25
C CYS A 60 6.64 -2.42 0.09
N GLY A 61 7.50 -2.38 -0.93
CA GLY A 61 7.41 -1.39 -2.00
C GLY A 61 6.21 -1.56 -2.94
N ASN A 62 5.78 -2.80 -3.17
CA ASN A 62 4.64 -3.14 -4.03
C ASN A 62 4.13 -4.57 -3.74
N GLY A 63 3.06 -4.98 -4.43
CA GLY A 63 2.45 -6.31 -4.26
C GLY A 63 3.29 -7.47 -4.81
N THR A 64 4.07 -7.27 -5.86
CA THR A 64 4.98 -8.29 -6.40
C THR A 64 6.11 -8.57 -5.41
N ASP A 65 6.69 -7.53 -4.82
CA ASP A 65 7.70 -7.66 -3.76
C ASP A 65 7.11 -8.41 -2.56
N ALA A 66 5.85 -8.16 -2.20
CA ALA A 66 5.19 -8.86 -1.09
C ALA A 66 5.16 -10.37 -1.31
N LEU A 67 4.75 -10.80 -2.50
CA LEU A 67 4.74 -12.22 -2.89
C LEU A 67 6.16 -12.79 -2.91
N GLN A 68 7.12 -12.05 -3.46
CA GLN A 68 8.51 -12.50 -3.52
C GLN A 68 9.12 -12.66 -2.12
N ILE A 69 8.92 -11.70 -1.22
CA ILE A 69 9.38 -11.77 0.17
C ILE A 69 8.77 -12.97 0.88
N ALA A 70 7.47 -13.24 0.66
CA ALA A 70 6.82 -14.42 1.23
C ALA A 70 7.45 -15.72 0.71
N MET A 71 7.71 -15.84 -0.60
CA MET A 71 8.39 -17.00 -1.18
C MET A 71 9.83 -17.16 -0.66
N MET A 72 10.56 -16.06 -0.49
CA MET A 72 11.91 -16.06 0.09
C MET A 72 11.88 -16.51 1.56
N ALA A 73 10.88 -16.06 2.33
CA ALA A 73 10.71 -16.46 3.72
C ALA A 73 10.33 -17.95 3.90
N LEU A 74 9.62 -18.51 2.90
CA LEU A 74 9.31 -19.94 2.81
C LEU A 74 10.43 -20.79 2.19
N ASP A 75 11.55 -20.15 1.80
CA ASP A 75 12.75 -20.77 1.24
C ASP A 75 12.56 -21.57 -0.06
N PHE A 76 11.72 -21.06 -0.97
CA PHE A 76 11.48 -21.67 -2.27
C PHE A 76 12.77 -21.86 -3.09
N LYS A 77 12.88 -22.98 -3.79
CA LYS A 77 14.04 -23.40 -4.59
C LYS A 77 13.71 -23.53 -6.08
N PRO A 78 14.71 -23.41 -6.97
CA PRO A 78 14.54 -23.79 -8.37
C PRO A 78 14.04 -25.23 -8.47
N GLY A 79 12.93 -25.44 -9.17
CA GLY A 79 12.24 -26.73 -9.27
C GLY A 79 10.96 -26.81 -8.43
N ASP A 80 10.74 -25.88 -7.49
CA ASP A 80 9.46 -25.76 -6.80
C ASP A 80 8.37 -25.21 -7.75
N GLU A 81 7.14 -25.66 -7.56
CA GLU A 81 6.00 -25.29 -8.39
C GLU A 81 4.97 -24.50 -7.58
N VAL A 82 4.39 -23.48 -8.22
CA VAL A 82 3.35 -22.62 -7.63
C VAL A 82 2.11 -22.69 -8.50
N ILE A 83 0.98 -23.06 -7.90
CA ILE A 83 -0.31 -23.06 -8.59
C ILE A 83 -0.80 -21.61 -8.70
N LEU A 84 -1.15 -21.18 -9.91
CA LEU A 84 -1.66 -19.84 -10.20
C LEU A 84 -3.10 -19.91 -10.73
N PRO A 85 -3.91 -18.85 -10.54
CA PRO A 85 -5.19 -18.70 -11.24
C PRO A 85 -5.00 -18.72 -12.76
N VAL A 86 -5.97 -19.29 -13.48
CA VAL A 86 -6.03 -19.34 -14.95
C VAL A 86 -6.68 -18.11 -15.55
#